data_AF-A0A7Y7UTT2-F1
#
_entry.id   AF-A0A7Y7UTT2-F1
#
_cell.length_a   1.000
_cell.length_b   1.000
_cell.length_c   1.000
_cell.angle_alpha   90.00
_cell.angle_beta   90.00
_cell.angle_gamma   90.00
#
_symmetry.space_group_name_H-M   'P 1'
#
loop_
_entity.id
_entity.type
_entity.pdbx_description
1 polymer ?
#
loop_
_entity_poly.entity_id
_entity_poly.type
_entity_poly.pdbx_seq_one_letter_code
_entity_poly.pdbx_strand_id
1 'polypeptide(L)'
;MSIEIVVGLPHLNNGPILARAKLMQQPMLISANCLSKWRNRGGWRSWGGWRHAQLRNAVGLASLDLDSAGYVLASRYGGFPWSITDYMALAASYPFRRIAAADYCCEAQIAGDRDEVLDRISRTIATNRECRARAADLGIIERLMPVLQGRTPEDYGRCADALHLSMLPGTVVGVGSMCRRDIHGPEGLIAVVRYLDSVLPIGVRLHLFGVKGSALPWLLPFAHRVASIDSQAWGTAARQEARRTARSKTDVFAAGHMEQWTAKQLARLEEQPCFAPTMPPSTEPIPSADPWERAIARARAEARDLIESGDLAHDEITAGWIETWAADLYDEERRAA
;
A
#
# COMPACT_ATOMS: atom_id res chain seq x y z
N MET A 1 -22.59 6.99 7.58
CA MET A 1 -21.15 7.06 7.88
C MET A 1 -20.49 7.78 6.71
N SER A 2 -19.58 8.73 6.96
CA SER A 2 -18.81 9.42 5.90
C SER A 2 -17.44 8.76 5.69
N ILE A 3 -16.86 8.96 4.51
CA ILE A 3 -15.48 8.59 4.19
C ILE A 3 -14.56 9.66 4.79
N GLU A 4 -13.56 9.26 5.57
CA GLU A 4 -12.59 10.16 6.17
C GLU A 4 -11.46 10.54 5.18
N ILE A 5 -11.02 11.81 5.21
CA ILE A 5 -9.89 12.30 4.42
C ILE A 5 -8.64 12.33 5.30
N VAL A 6 -7.69 11.44 5.02
CA VAL A 6 -6.39 11.39 5.69
C VAL A 6 -5.37 12.19 4.88
N VAL A 7 -4.65 13.10 5.53
CA VAL A 7 -3.71 14.00 4.85
C VAL A 7 -2.28 13.45 4.99
N GLY A 8 -1.66 13.10 3.86
CA GLY A 8 -0.28 12.62 3.84
C GLY A 8 0.72 13.75 4.10
N LEU A 9 1.61 13.58 5.08
CA LEU A 9 2.68 14.52 5.44
C LEU A 9 4.04 14.03 4.89
N PRO A 10 4.87 14.92 4.31
CA PRO A 10 6.20 14.53 3.83
C PRO A 10 7.21 14.29 4.97
N HIS A 11 6.97 14.85 6.15
CA HIS A 11 7.84 14.78 7.31
C HIS A 11 7.14 15.32 8.56
N LEU A 12 7.72 15.05 9.74
CA LEU A 12 7.32 15.63 11.03
C LEU A 12 8.27 16.75 11.51
N ASN A 13 8.98 17.43 10.60
CA ASN A 13 9.80 18.58 10.99
C ASN A 13 8.93 19.73 11.50
N ASN A 14 9.38 20.40 12.57
CA ASN A 14 8.75 21.64 13.02
C ASN A 14 8.89 22.70 11.92
N GLY A 15 7.76 23.31 11.56
CA GLY A 15 7.69 24.28 10.48
C GLY A 15 6.25 24.49 9.99
N PRO A 16 6.07 25.30 8.94
CA PRO A 16 4.74 25.73 8.47
C PRO A 16 3.81 24.58 8.09
N ILE A 17 4.32 23.52 7.46
CA ILE A 17 3.53 22.34 7.09
C ILE A 17 2.94 21.68 8.34
N LEU A 18 3.78 21.37 9.33
CA LEU A 18 3.32 20.70 10.54
C LEU A 18 2.44 21.61 11.40
N ALA A 19 2.75 22.90 11.49
CA ALA A 19 1.90 23.87 12.18
C ALA A 19 0.50 23.94 11.55
N ARG A 20 0.42 23.96 10.22
CA ARG A 20 -0.86 23.94 9.50
C ARG A 20 -1.61 22.63 9.70
N ALA A 21 -0.92 21.49 9.68
CA ALA A 21 -1.52 20.18 9.96
C ALA A 21 -2.19 20.14 11.35
N LYS A 22 -1.54 20.71 12.37
CA LYS A 22 -2.13 20.86 13.72
C LYS A 22 -3.36 21.76 13.71
N LEU A 23 -3.37 22.85 12.96
CA LEU A 23 -4.54 23.73 12.90
C LEU A 23 -5.74 23.08 12.20
N MET A 24 -5.49 22.29 11.15
CA MET A 24 -6.54 21.64 10.35
C MET A 24 -7.30 20.55 11.12
N GLN A 25 -6.68 19.98 12.17
CA GLN A 25 -7.24 18.89 12.98
C GLN A 25 -7.82 17.72 12.16
N GLN A 26 -7.21 17.45 11.00
CA GLN A 26 -7.52 16.27 10.21
C GLN A 26 -6.61 15.10 10.64
N PRO A 27 -7.03 13.85 10.41
CA PRO A 27 -6.15 12.70 10.50
C PRO A 27 -4.96 12.87 9.55
N MET A 28 -3.77 12.59 10.05
CA MET A 28 -2.53 12.68 9.27
C MET A 28 -1.97 11.29 9.02
N LEU A 29 -1.25 11.13 7.92
CA LEU A 29 -0.48 9.91 7.63
C LEU A 29 0.96 10.28 7.30
N ILE A 30 1.90 9.48 7.80
CA ILE A 30 3.30 9.54 7.38
C ILE A 30 3.76 8.20 6.85
N SER A 31 4.65 8.24 5.88
CA SER A 31 5.37 7.07 5.41
C SER A 31 6.54 6.77 6.35
N ALA A 32 6.77 5.50 6.73
CA ALA A 32 7.87 5.11 7.61
C ALA A 32 9.23 5.64 7.14
N ASN A 33 9.44 5.66 5.82
CA ASN A 33 10.65 6.20 5.21
C ASN A 33 10.92 7.68 5.53
N CYS A 34 9.92 8.47 5.92
CA CYS A 34 10.14 9.86 6.36
C CYS A 34 10.94 9.94 7.67
N LEU A 35 10.97 8.86 8.45
CA LEU A 35 11.72 8.74 9.70
C LEU A 35 13.07 8.04 9.52
N SER A 36 13.44 7.65 8.30
CA SER A 36 14.69 6.95 8.05
C SER A 36 15.92 7.86 8.21
N LYS A 37 16.94 7.35 8.89
CA LYS A 37 18.30 7.89 8.84
C LYS A 37 19.03 7.20 7.71
N TRP A 38 19.50 8.01 6.77
CA TRP A 38 20.27 7.55 5.63
C TRP A 38 21.71 8.05 5.76
N ARG A 39 22.67 7.16 5.49
CA ARG A 39 24.10 7.48 5.46
C ARG A 39 24.63 7.24 4.05
N ASN A 40 25.47 8.14 3.56
CA ASN A 40 26.20 7.93 2.31
C ASN A 40 27.63 7.52 2.69
N ARG A 41 28.03 6.30 2.35
CA ARG A 41 29.40 5.81 2.51
C ARG A 41 29.88 5.25 1.18
N GLY A 42 30.93 5.83 0.60
CA GLY A 42 31.55 5.33 -0.63
C GLY A 42 30.60 5.29 -1.84
N GLY A 43 29.68 6.25 -1.96
CA GLY A 43 28.68 6.29 -3.05
C GLY A 43 27.44 5.43 -2.81
N TRP A 44 27.45 4.56 -1.79
CA TRP A 44 26.31 3.73 -1.43
C TRP A 44 25.51 4.35 -0.29
N ARG A 45 24.19 4.37 -0.48
CA ARG A 45 23.26 4.87 0.52
C ARG A 45 22.77 3.71 1.38
N SER A 46 23.16 3.69 2.65
CA SER A 46 22.73 2.68 3.61
C SER A 46 21.76 3.24 4.65
N TRP A 47 20.78 2.43 5.03
CA TRP A 47 19.90 2.73 6.14
C TRP A 47 20.66 2.60 7.46
N GLY A 48 20.41 3.53 8.39
CA GLY A 48 21.15 3.65 9.66
C GLY A 48 20.24 3.82 10.87
N GLY A 49 19.00 3.32 10.79
CA GLY A 49 18.01 3.38 11.88
C GLY A 49 16.97 4.48 11.74
N TRP A 50 16.08 4.56 12.74
CA TRP A 50 14.97 5.52 12.79
C TRP A 50 15.30 6.84 13.49
N ARG A 51 14.60 7.90 13.11
CA ARG A 51 14.60 9.23 13.75
C ARG A 51 13.45 9.35 14.77
N HIS A 52 13.41 8.47 15.78
CA HIS A 52 12.33 8.47 16.80
C HIS A 52 12.08 9.85 17.43
N ALA A 53 13.11 10.67 17.62
CA ALA A 53 12.98 12.02 18.16
C ALA A 53 12.01 12.93 17.38
N GLN A 54 11.81 12.71 16.07
CA GLN A 54 10.87 13.49 15.26
C GLN A 54 9.40 13.20 15.60
N LEU A 55 9.09 12.03 16.16
CA LEU A 55 7.73 11.67 16.56
C LEU A 55 7.19 12.57 17.66
N ARG A 56 8.06 13.16 18.50
CA ARG A 56 7.66 14.16 19.51
C ARG A 56 6.97 15.39 18.91
N ASN A 57 7.25 15.71 17.65
CA ASN A 57 6.64 16.85 17.00
C ASN A 57 5.17 16.59 16.61
N ALA A 58 4.74 15.33 16.55
CA ALA A 58 3.37 14.94 16.23
C ALA A 58 2.36 15.30 17.33
N VAL A 59 2.80 15.67 18.54
CA VAL A 59 1.94 16.17 19.61
C VAL A 59 1.10 17.35 19.13
N GLY A 60 -0.22 17.26 19.30
CA GLY A 60 -1.19 18.25 18.85
C GLY A 60 -1.81 17.98 17.47
N LEU A 61 -1.38 16.93 16.76
CA LEU A 61 -2.15 16.39 15.64
C LEU A 61 -3.39 15.65 16.16
N ALA A 62 -4.49 15.65 15.39
CA ALA A 62 -5.71 14.93 15.75
C ALA A 62 -5.47 13.41 15.85
N SER A 63 -4.75 12.85 14.86
CA SER A 63 -4.23 11.49 14.88
C SER A 63 -3.09 11.34 13.88
N LEU A 64 -2.35 10.24 13.98
CA LEU A 64 -1.28 9.91 13.05
C LEU A 64 -1.34 8.43 12.66
N ASP A 65 -1.50 8.15 11.38
CA ASP A 65 -1.39 6.83 10.78
C ASP A 65 0.03 6.62 10.22
N LEU A 66 0.52 5.38 10.26
CA LEU A 66 1.82 4.98 9.73
C LEU A 66 1.64 4.11 8.47
N ASP A 67 2.11 4.62 7.34
CA ASP A 67 2.29 3.87 6.10
C ASP A 67 3.64 3.13 6.08
N SER A 68 3.68 1.93 5.51
CA SER A 68 4.86 1.07 5.45
C SER A 68 5.98 1.60 4.54
N ALA A 69 5.63 2.49 3.61
CA ALA A 69 6.46 3.00 2.52
C ALA A 69 6.69 2.03 1.35
N GLY A 70 5.94 0.94 1.21
CA GLY A 70 6.14 -0.10 0.19
C GLY A 70 6.41 0.44 -1.21
N TYR A 71 5.56 1.35 -1.72
CA TYR A 71 5.74 1.98 -3.04
C TYR A 71 7.03 2.81 -3.14
N VAL A 72 7.29 3.67 -2.15
CA VAL A 72 8.45 4.59 -2.19
C VAL A 72 9.75 3.82 -2.17
N LEU A 73 9.78 2.72 -1.40
CA LEU A 73 10.98 1.90 -1.25
C LEU A 73 11.22 1.02 -2.47
N ALA A 74 10.19 0.39 -3.01
CA ALA A 74 10.28 -0.33 -4.28
C ALA A 74 10.80 0.60 -5.39
N SER A 75 10.18 1.77 -5.55
CA SER A 75 10.53 2.73 -6.61
C SER A 75 11.93 3.33 -6.50
N ARG A 76 12.48 3.51 -5.29
CA ARG A 76 13.76 4.22 -5.09
C ARG A 76 14.92 3.33 -4.70
N TYR A 77 14.65 2.18 -4.09
CA TYR A 77 15.67 1.33 -3.48
C TYR A 77 15.50 -0.16 -3.84
N GLY A 78 14.49 -0.53 -4.63
CA GLY A 78 14.21 -1.91 -5.02
C GLY A 78 13.51 -2.76 -3.95
N GLY A 79 13.34 -2.25 -2.73
CA GLY A 79 12.71 -2.97 -1.63
C GLY A 79 12.94 -2.32 -0.27
N PHE A 80 12.48 -2.98 0.79
CA PHE A 80 12.68 -2.52 2.17
C PHE A 80 14.17 -2.59 2.55
N PRO A 81 14.77 -1.50 3.03
CA PRO A 81 16.17 -1.50 3.47
C PRO A 81 16.30 -1.79 4.97
N TRP A 82 15.22 -2.22 5.62
CA TRP A 82 15.12 -2.61 7.02
C TRP A 82 14.24 -3.86 7.14
N SER A 83 14.41 -4.62 8.23
CA SER A 83 13.59 -5.81 8.50
C SER A 83 12.17 -5.44 8.93
N ILE A 84 11.24 -6.40 8.84
CA ILE A 84 9.90 -6.26 9.43
C ILE A 84 10.00 -6.07 10.96
N THR A 85 10.97 -6.70 11.63
CA THR A 85 11.27 -6.44 13.05
C THR A 85 11.54 -4.97 13.32
N ASP A 86 12.44 -4.35 12.54
CA ASP A 86 12.81 -2.94 12.70
C ASP A 86 11.61 -2.01 12.42
N TYR A 87 10.80 -2.36 11.42
CA TYR A 87 9.57 -1.62 11.11
C TYR A 87 8.55 -1.69 12.25
N MET A 88 8.31 -2.88 12.80
CA MET A 88 7.36 -3.06 13.90
C MET A 88 7.87 -2.45 15.21
N ALA A 89 9.18 -2.39 15.44
CA ALA A 89 9.75 -1.64 16.55
C ALA A 89 9.49 -0.12 16.43
N LEU A 90 9.54 0.44 15.22
CA LEU A 90 9.09 1.81 14.97
C LEU A 90 7.59 1.96 15.26
N ALA A 91 6.78 1.03 14.77
CA ALA A 91 5.33 1.05 14.94
C ALA A 91 4.90 1.02 16.42
N ALA A 92 5.61 0.25 17.26
CA ALA A 92 5.38 0.22 18.71
C ALA A 92 5.88 1.48 19.44
N SER A 93 6.80 2.25 18.85
CA SER A 93 7.45 3.39 19.52
C SER A 93 6.58 4.64 19.67
N TYR A 94 5.38 4.65 19.09
CA TYR A 94 4.43 5.77 19.15
C TYR A 94 2.98 5.25 19.10
N PRO A 95 2.02 5.94 19.73
CA PRO A 95 0.60 5.61 19.63
C PRO A 95 0.01 6.03 18.28
N PHE A 96 0.48 5.42 17.19
CA PHE A 96 -0.16 5.59 15.89
C PHE A 96 -1.61 5.13 15.96
N ARG A 97 -2.52 5.82 15.29
CA ARG A 97 -3.94 5.41 15.23
C ARG A 97 -4.11 4.14 14.41
N ARG A 98 -3.41 4.04 13.28
CA ARG A 98 -3.31 2.82 12.44
C ARG A 98 -1.89 2.62 11.95
N ILE A 99 -1.50 1.36 11.79
CA ILE A 99 -0.19 0.92 11.29
C ILE A 99 -0.45 0.01 10.08
N ALA A 100 -0.10 0.45 8.88
CA ALA A 100 -0.20 -0.39 7.70
C ALA A 100 0.80 -1.55 7.79
N ALA A 101 0.35 -2.78 7.56
CA ALA A 101 1.27 -3.89 7.35
C ALA A 101 2.23 -3.57 6.18
N ALA A 102 3.47 -4.06 6.25
CA ALA A 102 4.39 -3.95 5.14
C ALA A 102 3.88 -4.72 3.93
N ASP A 103 4.00 -4.12 2.74
CA ASP A 103 3.36 -4.59 1.52
C ASP A 103 4.24 -4.33 0.28
N TYR A 104 3.98 -5.11 -0.77
CA TYR A 104 4.67 -5.03 -2.04
C TYR A 104 3.71 -4.55 -3.12
N CYS A 105 3.88 -3.28 -3.48
CA CYS A 105 3.02 -2.59 -4.42
C CYS A 105 3.06 -3.20 -5.83
N CYS A 106 1.92 -3.21 -6.52
CA CYS A 106 1.66 -3.88 -7.80
C CYS A 106 1.32 -2.90 -8.93
N GLU A 107 1.65 -1.62 -8.82
CA GLU A 107 1.50 -0.65 -9.91
C GLU A 107 2.35 -1.04 -11.12
N ALA A 108 1.88 -0.77 -12.34
CA ALA A 108 2.54 -1.15 -13.60
C ALA A 108 3.98 -0.62 -13.77
N GLN A 109 4.33 0.45 -13.05
CA GLN A 109 5.69 1.00 -13.06
C GLN A 109 6.67 0.22 -12.20
N ILE A 110 6.14 -0.61 -11.32
CA ILE A 110 6.90 -1.44 -10.39
C ILE A 110 6.80 -2.90 -10.85
N ALA A 111 5.57 -3.41 -10.99
CA ALA A 111 5.30 -4.77 -11.46
C ALA A 111 5.04 -4.78 -12.97
N GLY A 112 6.05 -5.14 -13.76
CA GLY A 112 6.00 -5.02 -15.23
C GLY A 112 5.07 -6.02 -15.90
N ASP A 113 4.94 -7.21 -15.32
CA ASP A 113 4.19 -8.33 -15.88
C ASP A 113 3.32 -9.04 -14.83
N ARG A 114 2.60 -10.09 -15.27
CA ARG A 114 1.66 -10.83 -14.43
C ARG A 114 2.37 -11.61 -13.32
N ASP A 115 3.53 -12.19 -13.59
CA ASP A 115 4.28 -12.96 -12.60
C ASP A 115 4.81 -12.04 -11.51
N GLU A 116 5.32 -10.86 -11.84
CA GLU A 116 5.77 -9.92 -10.84
C GLU A 116 4.61 -9.43 -9.95
N VAL A 117 3.41 -9.26 -10.51
CA VAL A 117 2.20 -8.96 -9.71
C VAL A 117 1.92 -10.10 -8.72
N LEU A 118 1.93 -11.35 -9.18
CA LEU A 118 1.69 -12.51 -8.32
C LEU A 118 2.75 -12.66 -7.23
N ASP A 119 4.03 -12.51 -7.57
CA ASP A 119 5.14 -12.58 -6.62
C ASP A 119 5.00 -11.51 -5.52
N ARG A 120 4.55 -10.31 -5.89
CA ARG A 120 4.33 -9.21 -4.95
C ARG A 120 3.10 -9.43 -4.06
N ILE A 121 2.05 -10.07 -4.57
CA ILE A 121 0.91 -10.50 -3.74
C ILE A 121 1.38 -11.51 -2.70
N SER A 122 2.13 -12.54 -3.09
CA SER A 122 2.65 -13.56 -2.17
C SER A 122 3.57 -12.96 -1.09
N ARG A 123 4.48 -12.06 -1.49
CA ARG A 123 5.33 -11.33 -0.53
C ARG A 123 4.51 -10.46 0.43
N THR A 124 3.46 -9.81 -0.06
CA THR A 124 2.54 -9.03 0.77
C THR A 124 1.81 -9.90 1.78
N ILE A 125 1.35 -11.10 1.38
CA ILE A 125 0.70 -12.06 2.28
C ILE A 125 1.68 -12.46 3.40
N ALA A 126 2.91 -12.84 3.04
CA ALA A 126 3.94 -13.22 4.00
C ALA A 126 4.26 -12.09 4.99
N THR A 127 4.51 -10.86 4.51
CA THR A 127 4.80 -9.72 5.38
C THR A 127 3.62 -9.30 6.24
N ASN A 128 2.38 -9.43 5.75
CA ASN A 128 1.18 -9.20 6.56
C ASN A 128 1.09 -10.19 7.73
N ARG A 129 1.35 -11.48 7.48
CA ARG A 129 1.36 -12.52 8.52
C ARG A 129 2.43 -12.23 9.56
N GLU A 130 3.64 -11.87 9.12
CA GLU A 130 4.73 -11.49 10.03
C GLU A 130 4.41 -10.23 10.84
N CYS A 131 3.89 -9.17 10.19
CA CYS A 131 3.46 -7.94 10.89
C CYS A 131 2.38 -8.25 11.93
N ARG A 132 1.43 -9.15 11.63
CA ARG A 132 0.37 -9.58 12.55
C ARG A 132 0.93 -10.30 13.76
N ALA A 133 1.82 -11.28 13.57
CA ALA A 133 2.46 -11.99 14.68
C ALA A 133 3.21 -11.00 15.60
N ARG A 134 4.04 -10.14 15.01
CA ARG A 134 4.80 -9.14 15.77
C ARG A 134 3.90 -8.11 16.45
N ALA A 135 2.81 -7.68 15.81
CA ALA A 135 1.87 -6.76 16.42
C ALA A 135 1.19 -7.37 17.64
N ALA A 136 0.89 -8.68 17.61
CA ALA A 136 0.37 -9.40 18.78
C ALA A 136 1.41 -9.44 19.91
N ASP A 137 2.66 -9.80 19.61
CA ASP A 137 3.75 -9.85 20.61
C ASP A 137 4.03 -8.48 21.24
N LEU A 138 3.90 -7.41 20.45
CA LEU A 138 4.11 -6.02 20.90
C LEU A 138 2.87 -5.43 21.59
N GLY A 139 1.74 -6.13 21.63
CA GLY A 139 0.49 -5.64 22.21
C GLY A 139 -0.09 -4.43 21.45
N ILE A 140 0.04 -4.42 20.12
CA ILE A 140 -0.41 -3.33 19.22
C ILE A 140 -1.30 -3.84 18.09
N ILE A 141 -1.80 -5.07 18.19
CA ILE A 141 -2.57 -5.77 17.16
C ILE A 141 -3.83 -5.01 16.73
N GLU A 142 -4.48 -4.33 17.68
CA GLU A 142 -5.67 -3.51 17.46
C GLU A 142 -5.44 -2.30 16.55
N ARG A 143 -4.17 -1.89 16.39
CA ARG A 143 -3.75 -0.79 15.52
C ARG A 143 -3.24 -1.27 14.18
N LEU A 144 -2.99 -2.56 14.01
CA LEU A 144 -2.52 -3.11 12.74
C LEU A 144 -3.65 -3.07 11.71
N MET A 145 -3.35 -2.48 10.58
CA MET A 145 -4.19 -2.44 9.40
C MET A 145 -3.55 -3.37 8.35
N PRO A 146 -4.09 -4.59 8.12
CA PRO A 146 -3.59 -5.46 7.06
C PRO A 146 -3.76 -4.77 5.70
N VAL A 147 -2.87 -5.06 4.74
CA VAL A 147 -2.86 -4.41 3.43
C VAL A 147 -3.05 -5.46 2.34
N LEU A 148 -4.08 -5.26 1.51
CA LEU A 148 -4.34 -6.03 0.30
C LEU A 148 -3.60 -5.42 -0.88
N GLN A 149 -3.07 -6.29 -1.74
CA GLN A 149 -2.39 -5.91 -2.99
C GLN A 149 -2.94 -6.69 -4.17
N GLY A 150 -2.82 -6.09 -5.37
CA GLY A 150 -3.28 -6.70 -6.61
C GLY A 150 -3.36 -5.75 -7.80
N ARG A 151 -3.54 -6.31 -9.01
CA ARG A 151 -3.83 -5.56 -10.23
C ARG A 151 -5.29 -5.69 -10.62
N THR A 152 -5.83 -6.90 -10.72
CA THR A 152 -7.25 -7.14 -11.02
C THR A 152 -8.09 -7.23 -9.74
N PRO A 153 -9.43 -7.11 -9.80
CA PRO A 153 -10.28 -7.35 -8.63
C PRO A 153 -10.03 -8.72 -7.96
N GLU A 154 -9.82 -9.77 -8.75
CA GLU A 154 -9.59 -11.15 -8.31
C GLU A 154 -8.28 -11.29 -7.52
N ASP A 155 -7.24 -10.53 -7.88
CA ASP A 155 -6.00 -10.48 -7.11
C ASP A 155 -6.23 -10.03 -5.67
N TYR A 156 -7.07 -9.01 -5.48
CA TYR A 156 -7.44 -8.54 -4.15
C TYR A 156 -8.28 -9.58 -3.39
N GLY A 157 -9.10 -10.36 -4.10
CA GLY A 157 -9.80 -11.51 -3.55
C GLY A 157 -8.87 -12.57 -3.02
N ARG A 158 -7.92 -13.04 -3.84
CA ARG A 158 -6.87 -13.98 -3.42
C ARG A 158 -6.12 -13.48 -2.20
N CYS A 159 -5.72 -12.21 -2.20
CA CYS A 159 -4.99 -11.61 -1.08
C CYS A 159 -5.87 -11.57 0.18
N ALA A 160 -7.16 -11.25 0.06
CA ALA A 160 -8.09 -11.24 1.18
C ALA A 160 -8.33 -12.65 1.76
N ASP A 161 -8.50 -13.66 0.91
CA ASP A 161 -8.67 -15.05 1.33
C ASP A 161 -7.45 -15.55 2.11
N ALA A 162 -6.24 -15.26 1.61
CA ALA A 162 -5.00 -15.62 2.28
C ALA A 162 -4.79 -14.92 3.63
N LEU A 163 -5.46 -13.78 3.84
CA LEU A 163 -5.36 -12.94 5.03
C LEU A 163 -6.65 -12.91 5.88
N HIS A 164 -7.58 -13.86 5.68
CA HIS A 164 -8.90 -13.85 6.33
C HIS A 164 -8.85 -13.73 7.87
N LEU A 165 -7.82 -14.27 8.53
CA LEU A 165 -7.62 -14.14 10.00
C LEU A 165 -7.30 -12.72 10.48
N SER A 166 -7.02 -11.80 9.56
CA SER A 166 -6.83 -10.38 9.80
C SER A 166 -8.08 -9.55 9.44
N MET A 167 -9.09 -10.17 8.82
CA MET A 167 -10.27 -9.48 8.27
C MET A 167 -11.51 -9.67 9.16
N LEU A 168 -11.34 -9.47 10.47
CA LEU A 168 -12.43 -9.56 11.43
C LEU A 168 -13.35 -8.32 11.35
N PRO A 169 -14.65 -8.43 11.69
CA PRO A 169 -15.54 -7.29 11.77
C PRO A 169 -14.98 -6.19 12.68
N GLY A 170 -15.04 -4.93 12.24
CA GLY A 170 -14.45 -3.79 12.92
C GLY A 170 -13.02 -3.45 12.46
N THR A 171 -12.36 -4.34 11.72
CA THR A 171 -11.04 -4.04 11.15
C THR A 171 -11.15 -3.04 9.99
N VAL A 172 -10.21 -2.11 9.94
CA VAL A 172 -9.92 -1.34 8.72
C VAL A 172 -8.77 -2.00 7.99
N VAL A 173 -8.95 -2.24 6.70
CA VAL A 173 -8.03 -2.95 5.80
C VAL A 173 -7.51 -1.97 4.77
N GLY A 174 -6.20 -1.86 4.66
CA GLY A 174 -5.54 -1.08 3.62
C GLY A 174 -5.69 -1.74 2.24
N VAL A 175 -5.89 -0.93 1.21
CA VAL A 175 -5.95 -1.39 -0.18
C VAL A 175 -4.88 -0.64 -0.97
N GLY A 176 -3.79 -1.34 -1.26
CA GLY A 176 -2.62 -0.80 -1.96
C GLY A 176 -2.84 -0.68 -3.47
N SER A 177 -1.83 -0.19 -4.20
CA SER A 177 -1.86 -0.05 -5.66
C SER A 177 -3.04 0.75 -6.24
N MET A 178 -3.56 1.69 -5.46
CA MET A 178 -4.63 2.60 -5.88
C MET A 178 -4.09 3.94 -6.39
N CYS A 179 -2.84 4.27 -6.06
CA CYS A 179 -2.18 5.46 -6.56
C CYS A 179 -2.08 5.41 -8.09
N ARG A 180 -2.50 6.49 -8.76
CA ARG A 180 -2.55 6.61 -10.25
C ARG A 180 -3.47 5.63 -10.98
N ARG A 181 -4.14 4.72 -10.29
CA ARG A 181 -5.15 3.83 -10.88
C ARG A 181 -6.26 4.65 -11.54
N ASP A 182 -6.77 4.15 -12.66
CA ASP A 182 -7.95 4.73 -13.29
C ASP A 182 -9.18 4.56 -12.41
N ILE A 183 -10.11 5.51 -12.49
CA ILE A 183 -11.35 5.42 -11.68
C ILE A 183 -12.21 4.28 -12.21
N HIS A 184 -12.28 4.16 -13.53
CA HIS A 184 -13.11 3.22 -14.27
C HIS A 184 -12.24 2.18 -14.98
N GLY A 185 -12.90 1.20 -15.63
CA GLY A 185 -12.24 0.07 -16.28
C GLY A 185 -12.36 -1.21 -15.46
N PRO A 186 -12.06 -2.38 -16.06
CA PRO A 186 -12.14 -3.68 -15.39
C PRO A 186 -11.13 -3.80 -14.24
N GLU A 187 -9.98 -3.14 -14.36
CA GLU A 187 -8.98 -2.98 -13.29
C GLU A 187 -9.09 -1.62 -12.60
N GLY A 188 -10.17 -0.87 -12.82
CA GLY A 188 -10.35 0.45 -12.23
C GLY A 188 -10.52 0.39 -10.71
N LEU A 189 -10.26 1.52 -10.04
CA LEU A 189 -10.50 1.70 -8.61
C LEU A 189 -11.89 1.23 -8.19
N ILE A 190 -12.93 1.62 -8.95
CA ILE A 190 -14.32 1.28 -8.62
C ILE A 190 -14.61 -0.22 -8.84
N ALA A 191 -13.96 -0.87 -9.81
CA ALA A 191 -14.11 -2.31 -9.99
C ALA A 191 -13.55 -3.09 -8.79
N VAL A 192 -12.35 -2.70 -8.31
CA VAL A 192 -11.75 -3.31 -7.11
C VAL A 192 -12.61 -3.08 -5.87
N VAL A 193 -13.05 -1.84 -5.63
CA VAL A 193 -13.87 -1.52 -4.44
C VAL A 193 -15.19 -2.29 -4.48
N ARG A 194 -15.86 -2.35 -5.65
CA ARG A 194 -17.11 -3.11 -5.83
C ARG A 194 -16.91 -4.59 -5.56
N TYR A 195 -15.84 -5.18 -6.08
CA TYR A 195 -15.53 -6.59 -5.85
C TYR A 195 -15.28 -6.87 -4.37
N LEU A 196 -14.41 -6.09 -3.73
CA LEU A 196 -14.12 -6.19 -2.29
C LEU A 196 -15.36 -6.00 -1.43
N ASP A 197 -16.26 -5.09 -1.83
CA ASP A 197 -17.53 -4.89 -1.14
C ASP A 197 -18.40 -6.15 -1.12
N SER A 198 -18.37 -6.92 -2.23
CA SER A 198 -19.16 -8.14 -2.39
C SER A 198 -18.58 -9.38 -1.69
N VAL A 199 -17.26 -9.43 -1.47
CA VAL A 199 -16.59 -10.62 -0.91
C VAL A 199 -16.16 -10.45 0.54
N LEU A 200 -15.90 -9.22 1.02
CA LEU A 200 -15.40 -9.02 2.38
C LEU A 200 -16.51 -9.12 3.44
N PRO A 201 -16.20 -9.67 4.63
CA PRO A 201 -17.16 -9.78 5.72
C PRO A 201 -17.82 -8.44 6.08
N ILE A 202 -19.07 -8.52 6.53
CA ILE A 202 -19.80 -7.35 7.04
C ILE A 202 -19.02 -6.76 8.23
N GLY A 203 -18.89 -5.43 8.27
CA GLY A 203 -18.18 -4.72 9.33
C GLY A 203 -16.68 -4.51 9.07
N VAL A 204 -16.10 -5.16 8.06
CA VAL A 204 -14.76 -4.82 7.57
C VAL A 204 -14.84 -3.54 6.72
N ARG A 205 -13.95 -2.58 6.94
CA ARG A 205 -13.91 -1.34 6.13
C ARG A 205 -12.56 -1.14 5.47
N LEU A 206 -12.52 -0.31 4.44
CA LEU A 206 -11.35 -0.12 3.57
C LEU A 206 -10.69 1.24 3.80
N HIS A 207 -9.37 1.25 3.87
CA HIS A 207 -8.55 2.42 3.64
C HIS A 207 -7.92 2.34 2.25
N LEU A 208 -8.24 3.28 1.36
CA LEU A 208 -7.72 3.26 0.00
C LEU A 208 -6.49 4.17 -0.12
N PHE A 209 -5.33 3.58 -0.44
CA PHE A 209 -4.06 4.30 -0.42
C PHE A 209 -3.83 5.20 -1.64
N GLY A 210 -3.56 6.49 -1.40
CA GLY A 210 -3.17 7.42 -2.48
C GLY A 210 -4.24 7.68 -3.54
N VAL A 211 -5.52 7.52 -3.20
CA VAL A 211 -6.64 7.76 -4.11
C VAL A 211 -6.74 9.24 -4.48
N LYS A 212 -6.91 9.52 -5.78
CA LYS A 212 -7.18 10.88 -6.27
C LYS A 212 -8.58 11.32 -5.84
N GLY A 213 -8.67 12.54 -5.32
CA GLY A 213 -9.94 13.05 -4.82
C GLY A 213 -11.08 13.14 -5.84
N SER A 214 -10.79 13.15 -7.15
CA SER A 214 -11.84 13.09 -8.18
C SER A 214 -12.59 11.76 -8.21
N ALA A 215 -12.09 10.74 -7.51
CA ALA A 215 -12.80 9.48 -7.30
C ALA A 215 -13.85 9.54 -6.18
N LEU A 216 -13.81 10.55 -5.30
CA LEU A 216 -14.69 10.61 -4.12
C LEU A 216 -16.19 10.46 -4.47
N PRO A 217 -16.76 11.17 -5.46
CA PRO A 217 -18.17 11.01 -5.81
C PRO A 217 -18.56 9.58 -6.19
N TRP A 218 -17.64 8.83 -6.77
CA TRP A 218 -17.83 7.43 -7.18
C TRP A 218 -17.64 6.43 -6.03
N LEU A 219 -16.98 6.85 -4.95
CA LEU A 219 -16.80 6.07 -3.73
C LEU A 219 -17.94 6.28 -2.73
N LEU A 220 -18.71 7.37 -2.84
CA LEU A 220 -19.84 7.66 -1.95
C LEU A 220 -20.88 6.51 -1.85
N PRO A 221 -21.24 5.79 -2.94
CA PRO A 221 -22.11 4.61 -2.84
C PRO A 221 -21.56 3.51 -1.92
N PHE A 222 -20.23 3.47 -1.74
CA PHE A 222 -19.51 2.51 -0.92
C PHE A 222 -19.11 3.08 0.45
N ALA A 223 -19.69 4.19 0.92
CA ALA A 223 -19.28 4.81 2.19
C ALA A 223 -19.43 3.89 3.42
N HIS A 224 -20.28 2.86 3.34
CA HIS A 224 -20.38 1.83 4.36
C HIS A 224 -19.12 0.93 4.40
N ARG A 225 -18.55 0.64 3.22
CA ARG A 225 -17.36 -0.19 3.04
C ARG A 225 -16.06 0.60 3.09
N VAL A 226 -16.03 1.84 2.62
CA VAL A 226 -14.83 2.68 2.61
C VAL A 226 -14.79 3.52 3.87
N ALA A 227 -13.79 3.28 4.72
CA ALA A 227 -13.54 4.07 5.93
C ALA A 227 -12.83 5.39 5.61
N SER A 228 -11.78 5.34 4.81
CA SER A 228 -10.94 6.51 4.58
C SER A 228 -10.13 6.42 3.29
N ILE A 229 -9.74 7.56 2.74
CA ILE A 229 -8.70 7.65 1.71
C ILE A 229 -7.54 8.49 2.22
N ASP A 230 -6.32 8.29 1.71
CA ASP A 230 -5.23 9.24 1.93
C ASP A 230 -4.72 9.83 0.62
N SER A 231 -4.08 10.99 0.73
CA SER A 231 -3.26 11.51 -0.36
C SER A 231 -2.22 12.52 0.11
N GLN A 232 -1.11 12.56 -0.62
CA GLN A 232 -0.13 13.64 -0.56
C GLN A 232 -0.11 14.49 -1.85
N ALA A 233 -1.16 14.39 -2.69
CA ALA A 233 -1.23 15.06 -3.99
C ALA A 233 -1.07 16.59 -3.91
N TRP A 234 -1.43 17.21 -2.78
CA TRP A 234 -1.20 18.62 -2.51
C TRP A 234 0.29 19.01 -2.63
N GLY A 235 1.22 18.11 -2.26
CA GLY A 235 2.65 18.34 -2.38
C GLY A 235 3.14 18.37 -3.83
N THR A 236 2.52 17.55 -4.69
CA THR A 236 2.74 17.56 -6.14
C THR A 236 2.16 18.81 -6.78
N ALA A 237 0.93 19.20 -6.41
CA ALA A 237 0.31 20.44 -6.88
C ALA A 237 1.16 21.67 -6.54
N ALA A 238 1.63 21.77 -5.29
CA ALA A 238 2.56 22.83 -4.87
C ALA A 238 3.86 22.84 -5.69
N ARG A 239 4.40 21.66 -6.04
CA ARG A 239 5.61 21.57 -6.89
C ARG A 239 5.34 22.03 -8.32
N GLN A 240 4.21 21.63 -8.90
CA GLN A 240 3.81 22.01 -10.25
C GLN A 240 3.56 23.52 -10.35
N GLU A 241 2.85 24.09 -9.39
CA GLU A 241 2.58 25.52 -9.38
C GLU A 241 3.85 26.34 -9.19
N ALA A 242 4.69 26.00 -8.20
CA ALA A 242 5.97 26.67 -7.97
C ALA A 242 6.83 26.72 -9.24
N ARG A 243 6.89 25.61 -10.00
CA ARG A 243 7.58 25.55 -11.30
C ARG A 243 6.92 26.46 -12.33
N ARG A 244 5.59 26.35 -12.51
CA ARG A 244 4.82 27.13 -13.48
C ARG A 244 4.96 28.64 -13.25
N THR A 245 5.02 29.08 -11.99
CA THR A 245 5.12 30.49 -11.62
C THR A 245 6.56 30.95 -11.35
N ALA A 246 7.57 30.10 -11.59
CA ALA A 246 8.98 30.38 -11.29
C ALA A 246 9.22 30.88 -9.85
N ARG A 247 8.55 30.28 -8.85
CA ARG A 247 8.70 30.60 -7.42
C ARG A 247 9.30 29.42 -6.67
N SER A 248 9.98 29.68 -5.56
CA SER A 248 10.43 28.62 -4.65
C SER A 248 9.25 27.96 -3.95
N LYS A 249 9.23 26.61 -3.90
CA LYS A 249 8.25 25.85 -3.10
C LYS A 249 8.64 25.87 -1.62
N THR A 250 8.40 26.99 -0.94
CA THR A 250 8.60 27.09 0.51
C THR A 250 7.60 26.23 1.27
N ASP A 251 7.88 25.94 2.55
CA ASP A 251 6.96 25.18 3.39
C ASP A 251 5.65 25.94 3.67
N VAL A 252 5.70 27.27 3.77
CA VAL A 252 4.48 28.10 3.89
C VAL A 252 3.60 27.94 2.65
N PHE A 253 4.21 28.00 1.47
CA PHE A 253 3.51 27.81 0.20
C PHE A 253 2.89 26.41 0.11
N ALA A 254 3.66 25.39 0.46
CA ALA A 254 3.18 24.01 0.45
C ALA A 254 2.07 23.75 1.49
N ALA A 255 2.14 24.40 2.67
CA ALA A 255 1.10 24.33 3.70
C ALA A 255 -0.22 24.95 3.24
N GLY A 256 -0.17 26.04 2.46
CA GLY A 256 -1.35 26.64 1.83
C GLY A 256 -2.04 25.66 0.87
N HIS A 257 -1.26 24.99 0.02
CA HIS A 257 -1.79 23.94 -0.86
C HIS A 257 -2.40 22.76 -0.10
N MET A 258 -1.80 22.36 1.02
CA MET A 258 -2.32 21.28 1.85
C MET A 258 -3.71 21.62 2.41
N GLU A 259 -3.89 22.82 2.95
CA GLU A 259 -5.18 23.30 3.47
C GLU A 259 -6.24 23.39 2.36
N GLN A 260 -5.92 24.06 1.25
CA GLN A 260 -6.84 24.22 0.11
C GLN A 260 -7.24 22.87 -0.49
N TRP A 261 -6.28 21.97 -0.66
CA TRP A 261 -6.55 20.62 -1.17
C TRP A 261 -7.49 19.85 -0.23
N THR A 262 -7.28 19.98 1.08
CA THR A 262 -8.11 19.31 2.09
C THR A 262 -9.54 19.84 2.05
N ALA A 263 -9.72 21.16 2.07
CA ALA A 263 -11.04 21.78 1.95
C ALA A 263 -11.78 21.31 0.69
N LYS A 264 -11.08 21.20 -0.44
CA LYS A 264 -11.64 20.68 -1.70
C LYS A 264 -12.06 19.22 -1.60
N GLN A 265 -11.34 18.38 -0.85
CA GLN A 265 -11.73 16.98 -0.69
C GLN A 265 -12.93 16.83 0.25
N LEU A 266 -13.00 17.66 1.30
CA LEU A 266 -14.17 17.70 2.18
C LEU A 266 -15.42 18.14 1.41
N ALA A 267 -15.34 19.19 0.59
CA ALA A 267 -16.45 19.60 -0.26
C ALA A 267 -16.91 18.50 -1.22
N ARG A 268 -15.99 17.67 -1.73
CA ARG A 268 -16.32 16.52 -2.59
C ARG A 268 -17.09 15.42 -1.90
N LEU A 269 -17.02 15.32 -0.57
CA LEU A 269 -17.84 14.39 0.19
C LEU A 269 -19.31 14.82 0.27
N GLU A 270 -19.60 16.09 -0.01
CA GLU A 270 -20.94 16.66 -0.04
C GLU A 270 -21.56 16.67 -1.45
N GLU A 271 -20.79 16.28 -2.47
CA GLU A 271 -21.27 16.12 -3.84
C GLU A 271 -22.27 14.95 -3.96
N GLN A 272 -23.07 14.95 -5.03
CA GLN A 272 -23.97 13.82 -5.30
C GLN A 272 -23.17 12.55 -5.68
N PRO A 273 -23.57 11.37 -5.16
CA PRO A 273 -22.96 10.11 -5.55
C PRO A 273 -23.06 9.86 -7.05
N CYS A 274 -21.96 9.42 -7.65
CA CYS A 274 -21.90 8.95 -9.02
C CYS A 274 -21.86 7.41 -9.05
N PHE A 275 -22.39 6.81 -10.12
CA PHE A 275 -22.49 5.37 -10.27
C PHE A 275 -21.77 4.90 -11.53
N ALA A 276 -20.72 4.09 -11.36
CA ALA A 276 -20.02 3.49 -12.48
C ALA A 276 -20.74 2.19 -12.90
N PRO A 277 -20.85 1.90 -14.21
CA PRO A 277 -21.41 0.64 -14.69
C PRO A 277 -20.57 -0.54 -14.19
N THR A 278 -21.24 -1.68 -13.97
CA THR A 278 -20.55 -2.93 -13.71
C THR A 278 -19.83 -3.38 -14.97
N MET A 279 -18.56 -3.72 -14.84
CA MET A 279 -17.76 -4.30 -15.93
C MET A 279 -17.57 -5.80 -15.69
N PRO A 280 -17.49 -6.61 -16.75
CA PRO A 280 -17.16 -8.01 -16.61
C PRO A 280 -15.74 -8.17 -16.02
N PRO A 281 -15.47 -9.28 -15.33
CA PRO A 281 -14.14 -9.58 -14.81
C PRO A 281 -13.13 -9.65 -15.95
N SER A 282 -11.88 -9.34 -15.64
CA SER A 282 -10.77 -9.50 -16.58
C SER A 282 -10.60 -10.98 -16.91
N THR A 283 -10.41 -11.32 -18.18
CA THR A 283 -10.14 -12.70 -18.59
C THR A 283 -8.76 -13.12 -18.09
N GLU A 284 -8.67 -14.27 -17.42
CA GLU A 284 -7.37 -14.84 -17.07
C GLU A 284 -6.58 -15.21 -18.34
N PRO A 285 -5.25 -15.01 -18.36
CA PRO A 285 -4.42 -15.46 -19.47
C PRO A 285 -4.48 -16.98 -19.59
N ILE A 286 -4.58 -17.45 -20.84
CA ILE A 286 -4.57 -18.88 -21.15
C ILE A 286 -3.17 -19.44 -20.85
N PRO A 287 -3.05 -20.57 -20.12
CA PRO A 287 -1.76 -21.21 -19.88
C PRO A 287 -1.01 -21.53 -21.16
N SER A 288 0.33 -21.43 -21.14
CA SER A 288 1.14 -21.77 -22.30
C SER A 288 1.07 -23.25 -22.66
N ALA A 289 1.08 -23.53 -23.97
CA ALA A 289 1.20 -24.88 -24.49
C ALA A 289 2.66 -25.41 -24.46
N ASP A 290 3.66 -24.54 -24.29
CA ASP A 290 5.06 -24.93 -24.18
C ASP A 290 5.34 -25.63 -22.82
N PRO A 291 5.80 -26.89 -22.80
CA PRO A 291 6.11 -27.59 -21.57
C PRO A 291 7.18 -26.91 -20.71
N TRP A 292 8.15 -26.21 -21.31
CA TRP A 292 9.15 -25.47 -20.54
C TRP A 292 8.53 -24.26 -19.82
N GLU A 293 7.69 -23.50 -20.52
CA GLU A 293 6.97 -22.38 -19.92
C GLU A 293 6.00 -22.83 -18.82
N ARG A 294 5.38 -24.01 -18.95
CA ARG A 294 4.59 -24.61 -17.86
C ARG A 294 5.44 -24.98 -16.66
N ALA A 295 6.61 -25.58 -16.86
CA ALA A 295 7.53 -25.92 -15.77
C ALA A 295 8.00 -24.67 -15.02
N ILE A 296 8.31 -23.58 -15.74
CA ILE A 296 8.64 -22.28 -15.14
C ILE A 296 7.46 -21.71 -14.35
N ALA A 297 6.25 -21.72 -14.92
CA ALA A 297 5.06 -21.23 -14.23
C ALA A 297 4.76 -22.03 -12.95
N ARG A 298 4.98 -23.36 -12.99
CA ARG A 298 4.83 -24.25 -11.83
C ARG A 298 5.90 -23.99 -10.77
N ALA A 299 7.18 -23.89 -11.14
CA ALA A 299 8.25 -23.54 -10.20
C ALA A 299 7.99 -22.20 -9.49
N ARG A 300 7.49 -21.19 -10.23
CA ARG A 300 7.07 -19.90 -9.64
C ARG A 300 5.89 -20.06 -8.68
N ALA A 301 4.91 -20.87 -9.01
CA ALA A 301 3.78 -21.14 -8.13
C ALA A 301 4.22 -21.83 -6.83
N GLU A 302 5.01 -22.89 -6.91
CA GLU A 302 5.54 -23.61 -5.74
C GLU A 302 6.41 -22.71 -4.86
N ALA A 303 7.26 -21.87 -5.45
CA ALA A 303 8.09 -20.93 -4.70
C ALA A 303 7.25 -19.82 -4.01
N ARG A 304 6.16 -19.37 -4.65
CA ARG A 304 5.19 -18.45 -4.03
C ARG A 304 4.49 -19.09 -2.84
N ASP A 305 4.11 -20.36 -2.94
CA ASP A 305 3.46 -21.08 -1.84
C ASP A 305 4.40 -21.20 -0.63
N LEU A 306 5.70 -21.45 -0.85
CA LEU A 306 6.71 -21.44 0.22
C LEU A 306 6.91 -20.06 0.86
N ILE A 307 6.86 -18.98 0.08
CA ILE A 307 6.88 -17.61 0.64
C ILE A 307 5.64 -17.38 1.50
N GLU A 308 4.47 -17.74 0.99
CA GLU A 308 3.20 -17.51 1.69
C GLU A 308 3.15 -18.30 3.01
N SER A 309 3.61 -19.56 3.02
CA SER A 309 3.70 -20.39 4.24
C SER A 309 4.75 -19.90 5.23
N GLY A 310 5.75 -19.14 4.77
CA GLY A 310 6.90 -18.70 5.56
C GLY A 310 8.06 -19.69 5.58
N ASP A 311 8.00 -20.76 4.76
CA ASP A 311 9.11 -21.70 4.56
C ASP A 311 10.26 -21.06 3.76
N LEU A 312 9.97 -19.96 3.04
CA LEU A 312 10.94 -19.09 2.40
C LEU A 312 10.71 -17.63 2.79
N ALA A 313 11.78 -16.84 2.99
CA ALA A 313 11.63 -15.43 3.25
C ALA A 313 11.15 -14.67 2.00
N HIS A 314 10.44 -13.57 2.23
CA HIS A 314 9.81 -12.76 1.19
C HIS A 314 10.79 -12.10 0.20
N ASP A 315 12.09 -12.12 0.47
CA ASP A 315 13.16 -11.49 -0.32
C ASP A 315 14.22 -12.47 -0.85
N GLU A 316 14.06 -13.79 -0.63
CA GLU A 316 15.09 -14.79 -0.95
C GLU A 316 15.08 -15.31 -2.40
N ILE A 317 13.99 -15.16 -3.17
CA ILE A 317 13.92 -15.73 -4.54
C ILE A 317 14.69 -14.90 -5.57
N THR A 318 15.53 -15.60 -6.35
CA THR A 318 16.19 -15.08 -7.56
C THR A 318 15.74 -15.84 -8.82
N ALA A 319 15.86 -15.20 -9.99
CA ALA A 319 15.49 -15.80 -11.28
C ALA A 319 16.24 -17.11 -11.58
N GLY A 320 17.53 -17.19 -11.26
CA GLY A 320 18.34 -18.40 -11.51
C GLY A 320 17.91 -19.61 -10.67
N TRP A 321 17.33 -19.37 -9.49
CA TRP A 321 16.81 -20.47 -8.66
C TRP A 321 15.52 -21.06 -9.25
N ILE A 322 14.63 -20.20 -9.76
CA ILE A 322 13.40 -20.62 -10.44
C ILE A 322 13.71 -21.44 -11.71
N GLU A 323 14.71 -21.03 -12.51
CA GLU A 323 15.11 -21.77 -13.70
C GLU A 323 15.65 -23.17 -13.36
N THR A 324 16.42 -23.29 -12.27
CA THR A 324 16.94 -24.58 -11.82
C THR A 324 15.80 -25.51 -11.38
N TRP A 325 14.86 -25.00 -10.58
CA TRP A 325 13.70 -25.77 -10.14
C TRP A 325 12.80 -26.17 -11.32
N ALA A 326 12.60 -25.27 -12.29
CA ALA A 326 11.86 -25.58 -13.50
C ALA A 326 12.52 -26.68 -14.34
N ALA A 327 13.86 -26.73 -14.39
CA ALA A 327 14.59 -27.81 -15.06
C ALA A 327 14.28 -29.18 -14.44
N ASP A 328 14.26 -29.25 -13.10
CA ASP A 328 13.92 -30.48 -12.38
C ASP A 328 12.47 -30.93 -12.70
N LEU A 329 11.50 -30.00 -12.63
CA LEU A 329 10.09 -30.28 -12.94
C LEU A 329 9.87 -30.70 -14.39
N TYR A 330 10.56 -30.06 -15.33
CA TYR A 330 10.49 -30.39 -16.76
C TYR A 330 11.03 -31.81 -17.03
N ASP A 331 12.13 -32.18 -16.39
CA ASP A 331 12.71 -33.52 -16.52
C ASP A 331 11.83 -34.60 -15.89
N GLU A 332 11.13 -34.30 -14.78
CA GLU A 332 10.13 -35.18 -14.17
C GLU A 332 8.94 -35.43 -15.11
N GLU A 333 8.35 -34.37 -15.67
CA GLU A 333 7.24 -34.50 -16.64
C GLU A 333 7.64 -35.32 -17.86
N ARG A 334 8.86 -35.13 -18.37
CA ARG A 334 9.38 -35.92 -19.50
C ARG A 334 9.61 -37.39 -19.18
N ARG A 335 9.93 -37.73 -17.94
CA ARG A 335 10.10 -39.13 -17.50
C ARG A 335 8.77 -39.85 -17.26
N ALA A 336 7.70 -39.09 -17.00
CA ALA A 336 6.37 -39.61 -16.73
C ALA A 336 5.50 -39.81 -17.99
N ALA A 337 5.87 -39.21 -19.12
CA ALA A 337 5.21 -39.33 -20.43
C ALA A 337 5.77 -40.49 -21.27
#